data_AF-A0A2G8RYA5-F1
#
_entry.id   AF-A0A2G8RYA5-F1
#
_cell.length_a   1.000
_cell.length_b   1.000
_cell.length_c   1.000
_cell.angle_alpha   90.00
_cell.angle_beta   90.00
_cell.angle_gamma   90.00
#
_symmetry.space_group_name_H-M   'P 1'
#
loop_
_entity.id
_entity.type
_entity.pdbx_description
1 polymer ?
#
loop_
_entity_poly.entity_id
_entity_poly.type
_entity_poly.pdbx_seq_one_letter_code
_entity_poly.pdbx_strand_id
1 'polypeptide(L)'
;METLHLDIINLVFGADGLPTVDEFTVPLAALAASLLIFSNVKNVALSCPAFEVDAKDDDFRALTHSWKGLQKFMLHHSYKAGDAGRIVPTAAVLEIFHDNCPDLRELTLPYLDLNVNIPTLPVDPSSRDVSPHKLAHLDIDRNVQIHDEDMDERNVDMWARHIHSLFPMLEVKEPESSDSREEVIQPTRNWRKVLERIRNITKPLNEEAS
;
A
#
# COMPACT_ATOMS: atom_id res chain seq x y z
N MET A 1 33.38 -0.79 -12.46
CA MET A 1 32.54 -0.67 -11.26
C MET A 1 31.67 -1.91 -11.22
N GLU A 2 31.86 -2.78 -10.22
CA GLU A 2 31.00 -3.93 -10.02
C GLU A 2 29.70 -3.44 -9.37
N THR A 3 28.59 -3.55 -10.09
CA THR A 3 27.25 -3.27 -9.55
C THR A 3 26.84 -4.44 -8.68
N LEU A 4 26.72 -4.21 -7.37
CA LEU A 4 26.12 -5.18 -6.45
C LEU A 4 24.67 -5.44 -6.89
N HIS A 5 24.35 -6.71 -7.14
CA HIS A 5 23.04 -7.14 -7.60
C HIS A 5 22.29 -7.77 -6.42
N LEU A 6 21.31 -7.04 -5.89
CA LEU A 6 20.40 -7.51 -4.86
C LEU A 6 18.98 -7.44 -5.40
N ASP A 7 18.39 -8.60 -5.68
CA ASP A 7 17.03 -8.70 -6.24
C ASP A 7 15.94 -8.72 -5.17
N ILE A 8 16.27 -9.23 -3.97
CA ILE A 8 15.31 -9.52 -2.90
C ILE A 8 15.85 -8.99 -1.57
N ILE A 9 15.00 -8.25 -0.86
CA ILE A 9 15.21 -7.83 0.52
C ILE A 9 14.05 -8.38 1.35
N ASN A 10 14.37 -9.17 2.37
CA ASN A 10 13.40 -9.59 3.37
C ASN A 10 13.98 -9.32 4.76
N LEU A 11 13.42 -8.33 5.45
CA LEU A 11 13.87 -7.94 6.78
C LEU A 11 12.72 -8.13 7.76
N VAL A 12 12.97 -8.96 8.78
CA VAL A 12 12.07 -9.17 9.90
C VAL A 12 12.76 -8.67 11.15
N PHE A 13 12.18 -7.64 11.78
CA PHE A 13 12.73 -7.05 12.99
C PHE A 13 11.88 -7.41 14.20
N GLY A 14 12.36 -8.40 14.95
CA GLY A 14 11.77 -8.86 16.20
C GLY A 14 12.15 -10.31 16.49
N ALA A 15 12.19 -10.68 17.77
CA ALA A 15 12.34 -12.06 18.19
C ALA A 15 11.04 -12.55 18.81
N ASP A 16 10.67 -13.79 18.52
CA ASP A 16 9.53 -14.46 19.14
C ASP A 16 9.66 -14.38 20.67
N GLY A 17 8.71 -13.72 21.33
CA GLY A 17 8.62 -13.69 22.79
C GLY A 17 9.41 -12.58 23.50
N LEU A 18 10.00 -11.61 22.80
CA LEU A 18 10.46 -10.39 23.47
C LEU A 18 9.27 -9.45 23.73
N PRO A 19 9.16 -8.85 24.93
CA PRO A 19 8.15 -7.84 25.18
C PRO A 19 8.40 -6.71 24.19
N THR A 20 7.38 -6.37 23.39
CA THR A 20 7.39 -5.14 22.61
C THR A 20 7.57 -4.00 23.58
N VAL A 21 8.72 -3.34 23.54
CA VAL A 21 8.94 -2.14 24.35
C VAL A 21 8.14 -1.03 23.67
N ASP A 22 7.08 -0.56 24.32
CA ASP A 22 6.04 0.30 23.75
C ASP A 22 6.52 1.71 23.30
N GLU A 23 7.82 2.00 23.34
CA GLU A 23 8.37 3.35 23.09
C GLU A 23 9.26 3.46 21.84
N PHE A 24 9.54 2.37 21.11
CA PHE A 24 10.42 2.47 19.94
C PHE A 24 9.63 2.72 18.66
N THR A 25 9.68 3.97 18.19
CA THR A 25 9.32 4.35 16.82
C THR A 25 10.59 4.53 16.00
N VAL A 26 10.62 3.96 14.80
CA VAL A 26 11.75 4.02 13.87
C VAL A 26 11.28 4.62 12.54
N PRO A 27 11.88 5.71 12.05
CA PRO A 27 11.54 6.24 10.74
C PRO A 27 11.82 5.24 9.62
N LEU A 28 10.90 5.09 8.66
CA LEU A 28 11.06 4.22 7.49
C LEU A 28 12.32 4.58 6.70
N ALA A 29 12.60 5.87 6.56
CA ALA A 29 13.83 6.35 5.93
C ALA A 29 15.10 5.82 6.61
N ALA A 30 15.11 5.72 7.95
CA ALA A 30 16.26 5.19 8.69
C ALA A 30 16.44 3.68 8.47
N LEU A 31 15.34 2.93 8.43
CA LEU A 31 15.36 1.48 8.12
C LEU A 31 15.86 1.21 6.70
N ALA A 32 15.44 2.04 5.75
CA ALA A 32 15.74 1.84 4.35
C ALA A 32 17.05 2.48 3.88
N ALA A 33 17.65 3.41 4.64
CA ALA A 33 18.78 4.25 4.20
C ALA A 33 19.93 3.44 3.58
N SER A 34 20.32 2.33 4.22
CA SER A 34 21.40 1.46 3.76
C SER A 34 21.01 0.60 2.54
N LEU A 35 19.71 0.45 2.29
CA LEU A 35 19.14 -0.36 1.20
C LEU A 35 18.91 0.47 -0.07
N LEU A 36 18.83 1.79 0.04
CA LEU A 36 18.64 2.70 -1.09
C LEU A 36 19.78 2.64 -2.11
N ILE A 37 20.95 2.12 -1.73
CA ILE A 37 22.09 1.94 -2.64
C ILE A 37 21.83 0.88 -3.73
N PHE A 38 20.87 -0.02 -3.52
CA PHE A 38 20.55 -1.10 -4.45
C PHE A 38 19.45 -0.66 -5.40
N SER A 39 19.80 -0.24 -6.62
CA SER A 39 18.83 0.26 -7.60
C SER A 39 18.06 -0.84 -8.36
N ASN A 40 18.53 -2.08 -8.31
CA ASN A 40 17.98 -3.22 -9.06
C ASN A 40 17.02 -4.09 -8.23
N VAL A 41 16.60 -3.61 -7.05
CA VAL A 41 15.72 -4.37 -6.16
C VAL A 41 14.35 -4.56 -6.81
N LYS A 42 13.88 -5.81 -6.83
CA LYS A 42 12.57 -6.18 -7.40
C LYS A 42 11.56 -6.53 -6.32
N ASN A 43 12.03 -7.10 -5.20
CA ASN A 43 11.14 -7.57 -4.14
C ASN A 43 11.63 -7.05 -2.79
N VAL A 44 10.77 -6.32 -2.09
CA VAL A 44 11.03 -5.82 -0.75
C VAL A 44 9.91 -6.26 0.17
N ALA A 45 10.27 -6.92 1.26
CA ALA A 45 9.38 -7.20 2.38
C ALA A 45 10.02 -6.69 3.67
N LEU A 46 9.33 -5.78 4.34
CA LEU A 46 9.70 -5.21 5.62
C LEU A 46 8.61 -5.57 6.63
N SER A 47 8.96 -6.38 7.63
CA SER A 47 8.07 -6.74 8.73
C SER A 47 8.71 -6.32 10.04
N CYS A 48 8.04 -5.45 10.79
CA CYS A 48 8.58 -4.85 12.00
C CYS A 48 7.67 -5.12 13.21
N PRO A 49 7.51 -6.38 13.67
CA PRO A 49 6.65 -6.66 14.83
C PRO A 49 7.17 -6.09 16.16
N ALA A 50 8.48 -5.82 16.27
CA ALA A 50 9.09 -5.39 17.53
C ALA A 50 9.00 -3.88 17.81
N PHE A 51 8.80 -3.06 16.80
CA PHE A 51 8.79 -1.60 16.92
C PHE A 51 7.85 -0.98 15.88
N GLU A 52 7.48 0.27 16.10
CA GLU A 52 6.67 1.01 15.15
C GLU A 52 7.53 1.62 14.06
N VAL A 53 6.98 1.69 12.84
CA VAL A 53 7.60 2.37 11.72
C VAL A 53 6.84 3.67 11.44
N ASP A 54 7.50 4.80 11.69
CA ASP A 54 7.01 6.10 11.26
C ASP A 54 7.29 6.27 9.77
N ALA A 55 6.24 6.39 8.96
CA ALA A 55 6.35 6.48 7.52
C ALA A 55 5.45 7.58 6.99
N LYS A 56 6.05 8.51 6.25
CA LYS A 56 5.35 9.60 5.55
C LYS A 56 5.48 9.43 4.04
N ASP A 57 4.65 10.16 3.28
CA ASP A 57 4.64 10.11 1.81
C ASP A 57 6.03 10.36 1.20
N ASP A 58 6.83 11.26 1.79
CA ASP A 58 8.20 11.54 1.35
C ASP A 58 9.13 10.31 1.45
N ASP A 59 8.92 9.44 2.43
CA ASP A 59 9.73 8.24 2.59
C ASP A 59 9.45 7.29 1.44
N PHE A 60 8.18 7.03 1.13
CA PHE A 60 7.77 6.23 -0.04
C PHE A 60 8.27 6.83 -1.35
N ARG A 61 8.29 8.16 -1.47
CA ARG A 61 8.89 8.84 -2.63
C ARG A 61 10.37 8.50 -2.76
N ALA A 62 11.14 8.58 -1.67
CA ALA A 62 12.57 8.25 -1.68
C ALA A 62 12.84 6.77 -2.03
N LEU A 63 12.04 5.84 -1.49
CA LEU A 63 12.12 4.41 -1.79
C LEU A 63 11.90 4.14 -3.28
N THR A 64 10.78 4.62 -3.82
CA THR A 64 10.36 4.34 -5.20
C THR A 64 11.27 5.00 -6.24
N HIS A 65 11.90 6.14 -5.92
CA HIS A 65 12.94 6.74 -6.78
C HIS A 65 14.18 5.87 -6.90
N SER A 66 14.52 5.14 -5.85
CA SER A 66 15.70 4.26 -5.80
C SER A 66 15.40 2.90 -6.44
N TRP A 67 14.17 2.41 -6.31
CA TRP A 67 13.75 1.06 -6.74
C TRP A 67 12.77 1.11 -7.91
N LYS A 68 13.21 1.66 -9.05
CA LYS A 68 12.34 1.80 -10.25
C LYS A 68 11.90 0.46 -10.86
N GLY A 69 12.66 -0.60 -10.63
CA GLY A 69 12.36 -1.96 -11.09
C GLY A 69 11.56 -2.80 -10.09
N LEU A 70 10.98 -2.19 -9.07
CA LEU A 70 10.24 -2.87 -8.01
C LEU A 70 8.99 -3.56 -8.59
N GLN A 71 8.85 -4.85 -8.28
CA GLN A 71 7.75 -5.72 -8.68
C GLN A 71 6.86 -6.08 -7.48
N LYS A 72 7.43 -6.15 -6.28
CA LYS A 72 6.72 -6.46 -5.05
C LYS A 72 7.22 -5.60 -3.90
N PHE A 73 6.31 -4.94 -3.20
CA PHE A 73 6.60 -4.19 -1.99
C PHE A 73 5.63 -4.60 -0.90
N MET A 74 6.14 -4.95 0.28
CA MET A 74 5.33 -5.27 1.45
C MET A 74 5.89 -4.54 2.66
N LEU A 75 5.05 -3.74 3.31
CA LEU A 75 5.33 -3.14 4.61
C LEU A 75 4.17 -3.49 5.56
N HIS A 76 4.43 -4.38 6.50
CA HIS A 76 3.45 -4.83 7.49
C HIS A 76 3.70 -4.19 8.86
N HIS A 77 2.61 -4.00 9.62
CA HIS A 77 2.62 -3.76 11.06
C HIS A 77 3.44 -2.53 11.50
N SER A 78 3.32 -1.42 10.79
CA SER A 78 4.08 -0.20 11.08
C SER A 78 3.53 0.65 12.23
N TYR A 79 2.29 0.45 12.69
CA TYR A 79 1.66 1.38 13.63
C TYR A 79 0.98 0.63 14.79
N LYS A 80 1.33 0.91 16.06
CA LYS A 80 0.43 0.58 17.19
C LYS A 80 -0.43 1.79 17.60
N ALA A 81 -1.18 1.55 18.65
CA ALA A 81 -2.06 2.43 19.39
C ALA A 81 -1.44 3.73 19.90
N GLY A 82 -2.16 4.84 19.83
CA GLY A 82 -2.39 5.56 21.10
C GLY A 82 -1.84 6.96 21.30
N ASP A 83 -1.16 7.59 20.35
CA ASP A 83 -0.70 8.97 20.54
C ASP A 83 -1.21 9.95 19.47
N ALA A 84 -1.85 11.01 19.96
CA ALA A 84 -2.24 12.19 19.20
C ALA A 84 -0.98 12.89 18.70
N GLY A 85 -0.62 12.67 17.43
CA GLY A 85 0.59 13.21 16.82
C GLY A 85 1.27 12.32 15.78
N ARG A 86 0.74 11.11 15.53
CA ARG A 86 1.26 10.20 14.52
C ARG A 86 1.12 10.76 13.10
N ILE A 87 2.17 10.61 12.31
CA ILE A 87 2.15 10.91 10.88
C ILE A 87 1.65 9.65 10.18
N VAL A 88 0.44 9.74 9.62
CA VAL A 88 -0.15 8.67 8.81
C VAL A 88 0.11 9.03 7.34
N PRO A 89 0.66 8.12 6.54
CA PRO A 89 0.85 8.37 5.12
C PRO A 89 -0.52 8.47 4.45
N THR A 90 -0.61 9.30 3.43
CA THR A 90 -1.87 9.54 2.74
C THR A 90 -2.03 8.56 1.58
N ALA A 91 -3.25 8.47 1.04
CA ALA A 91 -3.50 7.71 -0.18
C ALA A 91 -2.70 8.21 -1.42
N ALA A 92 -2.06 9.39 -1.35
CA ALA A 92 -1.15 9.86 -2.40
C ALA A 92 0.09 8.96 -2.59
N VAL A 93 0.40 8.11 -1.61
CA VAL A 93 1.43 7.04 -1.75
C VAL A 93 1.14 6.14 -2.96
N LEU A 94 -0.13 5.89 -3.28
CA LEU A 94 -0.49 5.08 -4.44
C LEU A 94 -0.03 5.71 -5.77
N GLU A 95 -0.14 7.03 -5.91
CA GLU A 95 0.37 7.76 -7.09
C GLU A 95 1.89 7.71 -7.17
N ILE A 96 2.56 7.80 -6.01
CA ILE A 96 4.02 7.69 -5.93
C ILE A 96 4.49 6.35 -6.51
N PHE A 97 3.83 5.23 -6.14
CA PHE A 97 4.15 3.92 -6.71
C PHE A 97 3.79 3.82 -8.19
N HIS A 98 2.62 4.31 -8.59
CA HIS A 98 2.18 4.33 -9.99
C HIS A 98 3.22 5.02 -10.90
N ASP A 99 3.72 6.17 -10.49
CA ASP A 99 4.60 7.00 -11.32
C ASP A 99 6.05 6.49 -11.37
N ASN A 100 6.52 5.84 -10.29
CA ASN A 100 7.94 5.50 -10.13
C ASN A 100 8.25 4.00 -10.31
N CYS A 101 7.25 3.12 -10.19
CA CYS A 101 7.43 1.66 -10.20
C CYS A 101 6.49 0.99 -11.23
N PRO A 102 6.67 1.21 -12.55
CA PRO A 102 5.74 0.74 -13.58
C PRO A 102 5.62 -0.80 -13.70
N ASP A 103 6.59 -1.54 -13.14
CA ASP A 103 6.61 -3.00 -13.12
C ASP A 103 6.01 -3.61 -11.84
N LEU A 104 5.50 -2.78 -10.92
CA LEU A 104 4.94 -3.21 -9.65
C LEU A 104 3.66 -4.03 -9.86
N ARG A 105 3.62 -5.21 -9.24
CA ARG A 105 2.56 -6.23 -9.35
C ARG A 105 1.83 -6.46 -8.04
N GLU A 106 2.57 -6.41 -6.93
CA GLU A 106 2.05 -6.65 -5.59
C GLU A 106 2.48 -5.51 -4.65
N LEU A 107 1.50 -4.89 -3.99
CA LEU A 107 1.72 -3.79 -3.07
C LEU A 107 0.95 -4.05 -1.78
N THR A 108 1.67 -4.21 -0.68
CA THR A 108 1.10 -4.19 0.67
C THR A 108 1.63 -2.98 1.40
N LEU A 109 0.72 -2.12 1.83
CA LEU A 109 1.03 -0.90 2.56
C LEU A 109 0.36 -0.94 3.92
N PRO A 110 0.89 -0.19 4.91
CA PRO A 110 0.13 0.04 6.11
C PRO A 110 -1.08 0.95 5.82
N TYR A 111 -1.92 1.17 6.83
CA TYR A 111 -3.07 2.06 6.68
C TYR A 111 -2.67 3.41 6.08
N LEU A 112 -3.41 3.83 5.06
CA LEU A 112 -3.26 5.12 4.41
C LEU A 112 -4.45 6.02 4.77
N ASP A 113 -4.19 7.28 5.07
CA ASP A 113 -5.24 8.27 5.31
C ASP A 113 -5.96 8.64 4.01
N LEU A 114 -7.29 8.46 4.02
CA LEU A 114 -8.19 8.81 2.91
C LEU A 114 -8.85 10.19 3.11
N ASN A 115 -8.65 10.84 4.25
CA ASN A 115 -9.18 12.18 4.55
C ASN A 115 -8.31 13.29 3.92
N VAL A 116 -7.93 13.08 2.66
CA VAL A 116 -7.18 14.04 1.86
C VAL A 116 -7.94 14.34 0.58
N ASN A 117 -7.67 15.50 -0.01
CA ASN A 117 -8.30 15.87 -1.27
C ASN A 117 -7.88 14.89 -2.35
N ILE A 118 -8.86 14.27 -3.00
CA ILE A 118 -8.64 13.39 -4.15
C ILE A 118 -8.07 14.23 -5.28
N PRO A 119 -6.90 13.89 -5.83
CA PRO A 119 -6.35 14.60 -6.96
C PRO A 119 -7.34 14.57 -8.11
N THR A 120 -7.71 15.74 -8.62
CA THR A 120 -8.58 15.83 -9.79
C THR A 120 -7.83 15.23 -10.97
N LEU A 121 -8.24 14.04 -11.40
CA LEU A 121 -7.72 13.43 -12.61
C LEU A 121 -7.84 14.43 -13.77
N PRO A 122 -6.76 14.68 -14.53
CA PRO A 122 -6.93 15.36 -15.80
C PRO A 122 -7.87 14.52 -16.67
N VAL A 123 -8.97 15.12 -17.10
CA VAL A 123 -10.09 14.51 -17.83
C VAL A 123 -9.70 14.04 -19.24
N ASP A 124 -8.41 14.00 -19.58
CA ASP A 124 -7.93 13.66 -20.91
C ASP A 124 -7.24 12.28 -20.93
N PRO A 125 -8.01 11.17 -21.03
CA PRO A 125 -7.46 9.83 -21.19
C PRO A 125 -6.74 9.65 -22.53
N SER A 126 -6.87 10.59 -23.48
CA SER A 126 -6.29 10.51 -24.83
C SER A 126 -4.77 10.75 -24.86
N SER A 127 -4.17 11.29 -23.79
CA SER A 127 -2.78 11.74 -23.80
C SER A 127 -1.78 10.75 -23.18
N ARG A 128 -2.25 9.64 -22.61
CA ARG A 128 -1.37 8.65 -21.95
C ARG A 128 -1.19 7.45 -22.87
N ASP A 129 -0.23 7.56 -23.79
CA ASP A 129 0.32 6.45 -24.58
C ASP A 129 1.20 5.51 -23.71
N VAL A 130 0.79 5.32 -22.46
CA VAL A 130 1.53 4.61 -21.42
C VAL A 130 0.85 3.26 -21.25
N SER A 131 1.64 2.19 -21.34
CA SER A 131 1.15 0.84 -21.05
C SER A 131 0.46 0.82 -19.67
N PRO A 132 -0.68 0.13 -19.53
CA PRO A 132 -1.40 0.07 -18.26
C PRO A 132 -0.47 -0.44 -17.16
N HIS A 133 -0.58 0.16 -15.98
CA HIS A 133 0.21 -0.24 -14.82
C HIS A 133 -0.10 -1.69 -14.43
N LYS A 134 0.93 -2.47 -14.09
CA LYS A 134 0.84 -3.93 -13.90
C LYS A 134 0.41 -4.36 -12.49
N LEU A 135 -0.10 -3.43 -11.68
CA LEU A 135 -0.45 -3.72 -10.30
C LEU A 135 -1.70 -4.58 -10.29
N ALA A 136 -1.54 -5.83 -9.85
CA ALA A 136 -2.60 -6.81 -9.79
C ALA A 136 -3.11 -7.00 -8.35
N HIS A 137 -2.27 -6.75 -7.34
CA HIS A 137 -2.65 -6.97 -5.95
C HIS A 137 -2.31 -5.75 -5.09
N LEU A 138 -3.32 -5.23 -4.41
CA LEU A 138 -3.21 -4.16 -3.41
C LEU A 138 -3.80 -4.67 -2.10
N ASP A 139 -2.99 -4.57 -1.05
CA ASP A 139 -3.40 -4.86 0.33
C ASP A 139 -3.05 -3.66 1.22
N ILE A 140 -3.99 -3.28 2.08
CA ILE A 140 -3.86 -2.17 3.02
C ILE A 140 -4.04 -2.75 4.42
N ASP A 141 -2.94 -2.83 5.16
CA ASP A 141 -2.90 -3.40 6.50
C ASP A 141 -3.86 -2.67 7.44
N ARG A 142 -4.42 -3.42 8.38
CA ARG A 142 -5.36 -2.89 9.36
C ARG A 142 -4.61 -2.11 10.41
N ASN A 143 -4.96 -0.84 10.57
CA ASN A 143 -4.73 -0.18 11.84
C ASN A 143 -6.00 -0.29 12.69
N VAL A 144 -5.96 -1.15 13.71
CA VAL A 144 -7.13 -1.48 14.58
C VAL A 144 -7.64 -0.26 15.34
N GLN A 145 -6.83 0.81 15.41
CA GLN A 145 -7.06 1.92 16.33
C GLN A 145 -7.26 3.27 15.66
N ILE A 146 -7.26 3.33 14.33
CA ILE A 146 -7.66 4.54 13.63
C ILE A 146 -9.19 4.59 13.66
N HIS A 147 -9.72 5.49 14.49
CA HIS A 147 -11.12 5.87 14.50
C HIS A 147 -11.40 6.70 13.25
N ASP A 148 -11.55 5.99 12.15
CA ASP A 148 -11.89 6.60 10.87
C ASP A 148 -13.37 6.98 10.90
N GLU A 149 -13.66 8.27 10.74
CA GLU A 149 -15.04 8.72 10.56
C GLU A 149 -15.63 8.03 9.34
N ASP A 150 -16.92 7.70 9.41
CA ASP A 150 -17.58 7.01 8.30
C ASP A 150 -17.52 7.89 7.05
N MET A 151 -16.78 7.42 6.05
CA MET A 151 -16.71 8.11 4.77
C MET A 151 -18.04 8.00 4.05
N ASP A 152 -18.51 9.14 3.51
CA ASP A 152 -19.71 9.17 2.70
C ASP A 152 -19.54 8.42 1.37
N GLU A 153 -20.66 7.97 0.80
CA GLU A 153 -20.68 7.15 -0.41
C GLU A 153 -20.09 7.84 -1.64
N ARG A 154 -20.11 9.18 -1.70
CA ARG A 154 -19.54 9.94 -2.81
C ARG A 154 -18.02 9.92 -2.74
N ASN A 155 -17.46 10.13 -1.56
CA ASN A 155 -16.01 10.03 -1.33
C ASN A 155 -15.49 8.61 -1.59
N VAL A 156 -16.22 7.58 -1.15
CA VAL A 156 -15.92 6.19 -1.49
C VAL A 156 -15.88 5.98 -3.00
N ASP A 157 -16.87 6.48 -3.73
CA ASP A 157 -16.94 6.35 -5.19
C ASP A 157 -15.78 7.06 -5.90
N MET A 158 -15.46 8.29 -5.46
CA MET A 158 -14.37 9.07 -6.04
C MET A 158 -13.01 8.40 -5.82
N TRP A 159 -12.73 7.92 -4.60
CA TRP A 159 -11.49 7.18 -4.32
C TRP A 159 -11.40 5.89 -5.12
N ALA A 160 -12.49 5.12 -5.20
CA ALA A 160 -12.51 3.88 -5.97
C ALA A 160 -12.23 4.11 -7.46
N ARG A 161 -12.86 5.12 -8.08
CA ARG A 161 -12.59 5.49 -9.48
C ARG A 161 -11.16 5.99 -9.67
N HIS A 162 -10.67 6.79 -8.73
CA HIS A 162 -9.30 7.30 -8.76
C HIS A 162 -8.29 6.16 -8.76
N ILE A 163 -8.38 5.24 -7.79
CA ILE A 163 -7.48 4.09 -7.68
C ILE A 163 -7.61 3.16 -8.88
N HIS A 164 -8.83 2.89 -9.35
CA HIS A 164 -9.05 2.08 -10.56
C HIS A 164 -8.44 2.75 -11.81
N SER A 165 -8.44 4.07 -11.89
CA SER A 165 -7.79 4.78 -13.00
C SER A 165 -6.26 4.68 -12.96
N LEU A 166 -5.66 4.61 -11.75
CA LEU A 166 -4.23 4.38 -11.57
C LEU A 166 -3.88 2.91 -11.90
N PHE A 167 -4.72 1.97 -11.45
CA PHE A 167 -4.45 0.54 -11.56
C PHE A 167 -5.64 -0.21 -12.18
N PRO A 168 -5.83 -0.13 -13.52
CA PRO A 168 -6.96 -0.78 -14.18
C PRO A 168 -6.93 -2.32 -14.10
N MET A 169 -5.77 -2.91 -13.83
CA MET A 169 -5.58 -4.36 -13.70
C MET A 169 -5.70 -4.87 -12.26
N LEU A 170 -6.13 -4.01 -11.32
CA LEU A 170 -6.16 -4.36 -9.91
C LEU A 170 -7.24 -5.42 -9.61
N GLU A 171 -6.81 -6.57 -9.10
CA GLU A 171 -7.67 -7.65 -8.64
C GLU A 171 -7.89 -7.53 -7.13
N VAL A 172 -9.08 -7.07 -6.76
CA VAL A 172 -9.50 -7.06 -5.35
C VAL A 172 -10.02 -8.44 -4.99
N LYS A 173 -9.21 -9.20 -4.25
CA LYS A 173 -9.61 -10.51 -3.71
C LYS A 173 -10.80 -10.36 -2.77
N GLU A 174 -11.72 -11.32 -2.82
CA GLU A 174 -12.77 -11.39 -1.81
C GLU A 174 -12.13 -11.71 -0.46
N PRO A 175 -12.62 -11.13 0.65
CA PRO A 175 -12.24 -11.62 1.96
C PRO A 175 -12.70 -13.08 2.02
N GLU A 176 -11.77 -14.01 1.86
CA GLU A 176 -12.08 -15.43 1.99
C GLU A 176 -12.75 -15.61 3.35
N SER A 177 -13.91 -16.28 3.35
CA SER A 177 -14.59 -16.65 4.58
C SER A 177 -13.73 -17.68 5.30
N SER A 178 -12.72 -17.22 6.04
CA SER A 178 -11.71 -18.10 6.61
C SER A 178 -12.28 -18.91 7.76
N ASP A 179 -12.59 -20.17 7.44
CA ASP A 179 -12.55 -21.32 8.34
C ASP A 179 -11.09 -21.72 8.68
N SER A 180 -10.11 -21.10 8.02
CA SER A 180 -8.69 -21.22 8.35
C SER A 180 -8.32 -20.30 9.52
N ARG A 181 -7.74 -20.92 10.53
CA ARG A 181 -7.34 -20.36 11.84
C ARG A 181 -6.21 -19.32 11.79
N GLU A 182 -5.80 -18.90 10.59
CA GLU A 182 -4.93 -17.74 10.39
C GLU A 182 -5.84 -16.52 10.39
N GLU A 183 -5.65 -15.63 11.36
CA GLU A 183 -6.40 -14.39 11.47
C GLU A 183 -6.28 -13.59 10.17
N VAL A 184 -7.26 -13.73 9.27
CA VAL A 184 -7.30 -12.93 8.04
C VAL A 184 -7.51 -11.49 8.45
N ILE A 185 -6.43 -10.72 8.36
CA ILE A 185 -6.37 -9.32 8.69
C ILE A 185 -7.25 -8.57 7.68
N GLN A 186 -8.40 -8.07 8.13
CA GLN A 186 -9.33 -7.33 7.26
C GLN A 186 -9.00 -5.83 7.26
N PRO A 187 -9.06 -5.15 6.10
CA PRO A 187 -8.90 -3.70 6.00
C PRO A 187 -9.87 -2.92 6.91
N THR A 188 -9.53 -1.66 7.20
CA THR A 188 -10.43 -0.73 7.91
C THR A 188 -11.75 -0.56 7.14
N ARG A 189 -12.80 -0.07 7.81
CA ARG A 189 -14.14 0.04 7.22
C ARG A 189 -14.15 0.87 5.93
N ASN A 190 -13.45 2.00 5.89
CA ASN A 190 -13.40 2.87 4.72
C ASN A 190 -12.60 2.25 3.57
N TRP A 191 -11.40 1.72 3.82
CA TRP A 191 -10.63 1.00 2.80
C TRP A 191 -11.40 -0.20 2.25
N ARG A 192 -12.13 -0.94 3.09
CA ARG A 192 -13.00 -2.03 2.65
C ARG A 192 -14.08 -1.55 1.69
N LYS A 193 -14.80 -0.46 2.01
CA LYS A 193 -15.80 0.14 1.11
C LYS A 193 -15.19 0.54 -0.23
N VAL A 194 -14.00 1.17 -0.21
CA VAL A 194 -13.28 1.61 -1.41
C VAL A 194 -12.87 0.39 -2.27
N LEU A 195 -12.22 -0.61 -1.68
CA LEU A 195 -11.79 -1.83 -2.39
C LEU A 195 -12.98 -2.60 -2.94
N GLU A 196 -14.08 -2.71 -2.18
CA GLU A 196 -15.32 -3.32 -2.66
C GLU A 196 -15.93 -2.54 -3.84
N ARG A 197 -15.91 -1.21 -3.80
CA ARG A 197 -16.37 -0.38 -4.92
C ARG A 197 -15.48 -0.57 -6.16
N ILE A 198 -14.16 -0.65 -6.00
CA ILE A 198 -13.24 -0.97 -7.10
C ILE A 198 -13.61 -2.32 -7.72
N ARG A 199 -13.81 -3.35 -6.90
CA ARG A 199 -14.24 -4.69 -7.38
C ARG A 199 -15.50 -4.61 -8.24
N ASN A 200 -16.47 -3.81 -7.84
CA ASN A 200 -17.73 -3.65 -8.58
C ASN A 200 -17.52 -2.89 -9.92
N ILE A 201 -16.53 -2.00 -10.00
CA ILE A 201 -16.13 -1.33 -11.26
C ILE A 201 -15.44 -2.33 -12.19
N THR A 202 -14.55 -3.17 -11.65
CA THR A 202 -13.74 -4.15 -12.41
C THR A 202 -14.53 -5.38 -12.85
N LYS A 203 -15.68 -5.68 -12.24
CA LYS A 203 -16.60 -6.75 -12.67
C LYS A 203 -17.72 -6.19 -13.58
N PRO A 204 -17.51 -5.90 -14.87
CA PRO A 204 -18.62 -5.60 -15.76
C PRO A 204 -19.36 -6.90 -16.15
N LEU A 205 -20.65 -6.98 -15.82
CA LEU A 205 -21.75 -7.56 -16.61
C LEU A 205 -21.50 -8.86 -17.41
N ASN A 206 -20.67 -9.79 -16.95
CA ASN A 206 -20.58 -11.13 -17.54
C ASN A 206 -21.79 -12.03 -17.21
N GLU A 207 -22.84 -11.48 -16.58
CA GLU A 207 -24.05 -12.23 -16.17
C GLU A 207 -25.33 -11.85 -16.95
N GLU A 208 -25.31 -10.90 -17.90
CA GLU A 208 -26.51 -10.54 -18.70
C GLU A 208 -26.56 -11.20 -20.11
N ALA A 209 -25.71 -12.18 -20.39
CA ALA A 209 -25.70 -12.90 -21.68
C ALA A 209 -25.68 -14.43 -21.54
N SER A 210 -26.53 -15.00 -20.67
CA SER A 210 -26.83 -16.43 -20.63
C SER A 210 -28.32 -16.70 -20.57
#